data_AF-A0A833X281-F1
#
_entry.id   AF-A0A833X281-F1
#
_cell.length_a   1.000
_cell.length_b   1.000
_cell.length_c   1.000
_cell.angle_alpha   90.00
_cell.angle_beta   90.00
_cell.angle_gamma   90.00
#
_symmetry.space_group_name_H-M   'P 1'
#
loop_
_entity.id
_entity.type
_entity.pdbx_description
1 polymer ?
#
loop_
_entity_poly.entity_id
_entity_poly.type
_entity_poly.pdbx_seq_one_letter_code
_entity_poly.pdbx_strand_id
1 'polypeptide(L)'
;MGVLSNKIERENLKPGDHIYSWRHAYIYAHHGIYVGEGNVIHFTSGPGGQEIGTGTVIDRIIVSSAPSYHPMDIPCSSCGDQSKLNGVITSCIDCFLSGGNLYLFEYGVTRAFFFAKVRGGTCTLAPSDPPEDVIYRAKYLLQNGFGSYDVSKKNCEDFAIYCKQVWLCSVA
;
A
#
# COMPACT_ATOMS: atom_id res chain seq x y z
N MET A 1 20.35 -2.93 7.84
CA MET A 1 18.92 -3.03 8.20
C MET A 1 18.79 -4.14 9.23
N GLY A 2 18.31 -3.81 10.44
CA GLY A 2 18.34 -4.70 11.60
C GLY A 2 17.07 -5.53 11.74
N VAL A 3 17.16 -6.64 12.47
CA VAL A 3 16.11 -7.67 12.65
C VAL A 3 14.90 -7.16 13.48
N LEU A 4 14.92 -5.91 13.96
CA LEU A 4 14.02 -5.44 15.02
C LEU A 4 12.73 -4.76 14.55
N SER A 5 12.74 -3.99 13.45
CA SER A 5 11.53 -3.34 12.92
C SER A 5 11.78 -2.73 11.55
N ASN A 6 10.76 -2.75 10.70
CA ASN A 6 10.76 -2.07 9.40
C ASN A 6 10.34 -0.59 9.52
N LYS A 7 10.09 -0.10 10.75
CA LYS A 7 9.67 1.28 11.00
C LYS A 7 10.77 2.24 10.59
N ILE A 8 10.40 3.30 9.88
CA ILE A 8 11.31 4.37 9.47
C ILE A 8 10.76 5.74 9.86
N GLU A 9 11.65 6.70 10.04
CA GLU A 9 11.30 8.12 10.17
C GLU A 9 11.10 8.76 8.79
N ARG A 10 10.28 9.82 8.71
CA ARG A 10 9.87 10.44 7.44
C ARG A 10 11.04 11.01 6.65
N GLU A 11 12.07 11.47 7.35
CA GLU A 11 13.28 12.08 6.77
C GLU A 11 14.11 11.06 5.99
N ASN A 12 13.89 9.77 6.24
CA ASN A 12 14.56 8.68 5.53
C ASN A 12 13.80 8.23 4.27
N LEU A 13 12.61 8.78 4.00
CA LEU A 13 11.82 8.43 2.82
C LEU A 13 12.50 8.91 1.53
N LYS A 14 12.53 8.02 0.55
CA LYS A 14 13.07 8.28 -0.78
C LYS A 14 12.00 7.99 -1.84
N PRO A 15 11.86 8.85 -2.86
CA PRO A 15 10.98 8.55 -3.98
C PRO A 15 11.26 7.14 -4.55
N GLY A 16 10.21 6.36 -4.77
CA GLY A 16 10.28 4.95 -5.19
C GLY A 16 10.23 3.95 -4.02
N ASP A 17 10.20 4.40 -2.76
CA ASP A 17 10.02 3.53 -1.62
C ASP A 17 8.63 2.89 -1.61
N HIS A 18 8.58 1.58 -1.40
CA HIS A 18 7.35 0.86 -1.06
C HIS A 18 7.18 0.94 0.45
N ILE A 19 6.17 1.69 0.86
CA ILE A 19 5.84 1.92 2.27
C ILE A 19 4.55 1.21 2.63
N TYR A 20 4.41 0.92 3.90
CA TYR A 20 3.16 0.42 4.44
C TYR A 20 2.89 0.95 5.84
N SER A 21 1.63 0.85 6.23
CA SER A 21 1.19 1.24 7.56
C SER A 21 0.17 0.24 8.09
N TRP A 22 0.39 -0.23 9.31
CA TRP A 22 -0.55 -1.14 9.97
C TRP A 22 -1.86 -0.42 10.32
N ARG A 23 -2.97 -1.15 10.15
CA ARG A 23 -4.36 -0.72 10.39
C ARG A 23 -5.09 -1.75 11.25
N HIS A 24 -6.23 -1.32 11.79
CA HIS A 24 -7.15 -2.17 12.56
C HIS A 24 -6.43 -3.05 13.60
N ALA A 25 -5.65 -2.43 14.49
CA ALA A 25 -4.86 -3.14 15.50
C ALA A 25 -3.89 -4.21 14.94
N TYR A 26 -3.16 -3.87 13.87
CA TYR A 26 -2.11 -4.69 13.25
C TYR A 26 -2.56 -5.94 12.47
N ILE A 27 -3.84 -6.03 12.11
CA ILE A 27 -4.36 -7.16 11.31
C ILE A 27 -4.26 -6.93 9.80
N TYR A 28 -4.03 -5.69 9.38
CA TYR A 28 -3.96 -5.28 7.97
C TYR A 28 -2.81 -4.30 7.77
N ALA A 29 -2.02 -4.47 6.72
CA ALA A 29 -1.04 -3.49 6.27
C ALA A 29 -1.61 -2.81 5.02
N HIS A 30 -1.68 -1.48 5.03
CA HIS A 30 -2.02 -0.71 3.85
C HIS A 30 -0.73 -0.27 3.15
N HIS A 31 -0.62 -0.56 1.85
CA HIS A 31 0.61 -0.42 1.08
C HIS A 31 0.52 0.70 0.04
N GLY A 32 1.64 1.34 -0.27
CA GLY A 32 1.73 2.40 -1.26
C GLY A 32 3.17 2.67 -1.72
N ILE A 33 3.28 3.43 -2.80
CA ILE A 33 4.56 3.90 -3.35
C ILE A 33 4.71 5.38 -3.05
N TYR A 34 5.76 5.74 -2.30
CA TYR A 34 6.11 7.14 -2.08
C TYR A 34 6.72 7.72 -3.36
N VAL A 35 6.17 8.82 -3.87
CA VAL A 35 6.59 9.43 -5.14
C VAL A 35 7.29 10.77 -4.98
N GLY A 36 7.56 11.19 -3.73
CA GLY A 36 8.21 12.46 -3.39
C GLY A 36 7.23 13.53 -2.92
N GLU A 37 7.76 14.59 -2.33
CA GLU A 37 7.01 15.78 -1.89
C GLU A 37 5.83 15.46 -0.95
N GLY A 38 5.97 14.43 -0.11
CA GLY A 38 4.90 14.03 0.80
C GLY A 38 3.75 13.25 0.14
N ASN A 39 3.86 12.88 -1.15
CA ASN A 39 2.82 12.19 -1.89
C ASN A 39 3.04 10.68 -1.98
N VAL A 40 1.94 9.92 -1.89
CA VAL A 40 1.90 8.47 -1.97
C VAL A 40 0.84 8.06 -2.98
N ILE A 41 1.22 7.19 -3.93
CA ILE A 41 0.28 6.52 -4.83
C ILE A 41 -0.04 5.14 -4.27
N HIS A 42 -1.32 4.80 -4.15
CA HIS A 42 -1.76 3.56 -3.55
C HIS A 42 -3.10 3.09 -4.12
N PHE A 43 -3.40 1.79 -3.97
CA PHE A 43 -4.63 1.20 -4.46
C PHE A 43 -5.67 1.09 -3.32
N THR A 44 -6.89 1.54 -3.58
CA THR A 44 -8.04 1.48 -2.68
C THR A 44 -9.19 0.71 -3.33
N SER A 45 -9.73 -0.29 -2.62
CA SER A 45 -10.97 -0.95 -3.01
C SER A 45 -12.15 -0.26 -2.31
N GLY A 46 -13.16 0.14 -3.08
CA GLY A 46 -14.33 0.84 -2.56
C GLY A 46 -15.30 -0.02 -1.75
N PRO A 47 -16.29 0.61 -1.07
CA PRO A 47 -17.34 -0.08 -0.32
C PRO A 47 -18.25 -1.01 -1.14
N GLY A 48 -18.12 -1.02 -2.47
CA GLY A 48 -18.99 -1.76 -3.40
C GLY A 48 -18.28 -2.89 -4.18
N GLY A 49 -17.07 -3.28 -3.78
CA GLY A 49 -16.43 -4.50 -4.28
C GLY A 49 -17.10 -5.73 -3.68
N GLN A 50 -18.25 -6.12 -4.24
CA GLN A 50 -18.81 -7.47 -4.05
C GLN A 50 -17.73 -8.45 -4.57
N GLU A 51 -17.31 -9.48 -3.83
CA GLU A 51 -17.97 -10.80 -3.89
C GLU A 51 -17.29 -11.79 -2.90
N ILE A 52 -18.12 -12.37 -2.02
CA ILE A 52 -18.11 -13.76 -1.52
C ILE A 52 -16.90 -14.23 -0.67
N GLY A 53 -16.98 -13.99 0.65
CA GLY A 53 -16.12 -14.62 1.67
C GLY A 53 -16.88 -14.96 2.96
N THR A 54 -17.77 -15.95 2.92
CA THR A 54 -18.37 -16.60 4.11
C THR A 54 -19.13 -15.68 5.09
N GLY A 55 -20.10 -14.89 4.63
CA GLY A 55 -21.27 -14.45 5.43
C GLY A 55 -21.06 -14.15 6.93
N THR A 56 -19.94 -13.56 7.31
CA THR A 56 -19.56 -13.31 8.70
C THR A 56 -19.34 -11.82 8.86
N VAL A 57 -19.73 -11.29 10.01
CA VAL A 57 -19.69 -9.88 10.41
C VAL A 57 -18.31 -9.18 10.27
N ILE A 58 -17.27 -9.90 9.87
CA ILE A 58 -15.93 -9.41 9.54
C ILE A 58 -15.83 -8.72 8.17
N ASP A 59 -16.77 -8.96 7.23
CA ASP A 59 -16.77 -8.28 5.91
C ASP A 59 -16.95 -6.76 6.02
N ARG A 60 -17.59 -6.28 7.10
CA ARG A 60 -17.70 -4.84 7.42
C ARG A 60 -16.40 -4.23 7.97
N ILE A 61 -15.45 -5.05 8.36
CA ILE A 61 -14.21 -4.65 9.04
C ILE A 61 -13.03 -4.57 8.04
N ILE A 62 -13.15 -5.22 6.88
CA ILE A 62 -12.07 -5.32 5.87
C ILE A 62 -12.07 -4.13 4.89
N VAL A 63 -13.11 -3.29 4.88
CA VAL A 63 -13.28 -2.22 3.87
C VAL A 63 -13.40 -0.85 4.53
N SER A 64 -12.30 -0.37 5.11
CA SER A 64 -12.09 1.08 5.23
C SER A 64 -10.62 1.41 4.98
N SER A 65 -10.26 1.47 3.69
CA SER A 65 -9.21 2.42 3.26
C SER A 65 -9.73 3.87 3.37
N ALA A 66 -11.04 4.04 3.57
CA ALA A 66 -11.64 5.30 3.96
C ALA A 66 -11.13 5.75 5.34
N PRO A 67 -10.93 7.06 5.56
CA PRO A 67 -10.46 7.56 6.84
C PRO A 67 -11.42 7.11 7.95
N SER A 68 -10.89 6.46 8.99
CA SER A 68 -11.62 6.27 10.24
C SER A 68 -12.02 7.65 10.76
N TYR A 69 -13.30 7.94 10.72
CA TYR A 69 -13.90 9.21 11.14
C TYR A 69 -13.53 9.49 12.61
N HIS A 70 -12.73 10.54 12.88
CA HIS A 70 -12.53 11.35 14.11
C HIS A 70 -11.08 11.91 14.19
N PRO A 71 -10.80 13.10 14.76
CA PRO A 71 -11.59 14.29 15.03
C PRO A 71 -10.97 15.52 14.32
N MET A 72 -11.24 15.70 13.03
CA MET A 72 -11.10 16.98 12.32
C MET A 72 -12.04 16.91 11.12
N ASP A 73 -13.22 17.52 11.22
CA ASP A 73 -14.19 17.67 10.13
C ASP A 73 -13.69 18.62 9.01
N ILE A 74 -12.38 18.68 8.81
CA ILE A 74 -11.71 19.52 7.83
C ILE A 74 -11.11 18.58 6.78
N PRO A 75 -11.63 18.55 5.55
CA PRO A 75 -11.01 17.84 4.44
C PRO A 75 -9.53 18.22 4.35
N CYS A 76 -8.66 17.22 4.18
CA CYS A 76 -7.24 17.49 4.00
C CYS A 76 -7.07 18.48 2.84
N SER A 77 -6.46 19.64 3.10
CA SER A 77 -6.30 20.70 2.11
C SER A 77 -5.49 20.26 0.88
N SER A 78 -4.63 19.25 1.05
CA SER A 78 -3.81 18.68 -0.03
C SER A 78 -4.52 17.55 -0.80
N CYS A 79 -5.48 16.85 -0.20
CA CYS A 79 -6.11 15.67 -0.81
C CYS A 79 -7.57 15.90 -1.21
N GLY A 80 -8.27 16.87 -0.63
CA GLY A 80 -9.72 17.01 -0.81
C GLY A 80 -10.49 15.79 -0.29
N ASP A 81 -11.72 15.60 -0.78
CA ASP A 81 -12.55 14.44 -0.46
C ASP A 81 -12.18 13.23 -1.35
N GLN A 82 -11.49 12.26 -0.75
CA GLN A 82 -11.06 11.02 -1.39
C GLN A 82 -11.99 9.83 -1.05
N SER A 83 -13.08 10.07 -0.30
CA SER A 83 -13.94 9.01 0.26
C SER A 83 -14.66 8.14 -0.78
N LYS A 84 -14.74 8.62 -2.03
CA LYS A 84 -15.43 7.96 -3.15
C LYS A 84 -14.48 7.38 -4.20
N LEU A 85 -13.17 7.52 -4.03
CA LEU A 85 -12.22 7.06 -5.04
C LEU A 85 -11.84 5.59 -4.84
N ASN A 86 -12.02 4.83 -5.91
CA ASN A 86 -11.68 3.41 -6.01
C ASN A 86 -10.64 3.23 -7.11
N GLY A 87 -9.71 2.29 -6.92
CA GLY A 87 -8.62 2.03 -7.83
C GLY A 87 -7.32 2.67 -7.34
N VAL A 88 -6.48 3.13 -8.26
CA VAL A 88 -5.21 3.78 -7.92
C VAL A 88 -5.47 5.26 -7.67
N ILE A 89 -5.08 5.73 -6.50
CA ILE A 89 -5.25 7.13 -6.08
C ILE A 89 -3.93 7.71 -5.59
N THR A 90 -3.88 9.03 -5.44
CA THR A 90 -2.77 9.75 -4.80
C THR A 90 -3.26 10.45 -3.55
N SER A 91 -2.48 10.38 -2.47
CA SER A 91 -2.76 11.07 -1.21
C SER A 91 -1.49 11.62 -0.57
N CYS A 92 -1.63 12.51 0.41
CA CYS A 92 -0.51 12.91 1.24
C CYS A 92 -0.15 11.80 2.23
N ILE A 93 1.08 11.84 2.73
CA ILE A 93 1.60 10.83 3.66
C ILE A 93 0.74 10.72 4.93
N ASP A 94 0.16 11.82 5.43
CA ASP A 94 -0.69 11.79 6.63
C ASP A 94 -2.00 11.04 6.41
N CYS A 95 -2.67 11.30 5.28
CA CYS A 95 -3.86 10.56 4.87
C CYS A 95 -3.52 9.09 4.60
N PHE A 96 -2.40 8.81 3.93
CA PHE A 96 -1.92 7.45 3.72
C PHE A 96 -1.62 6.73 5.03
N LEU A 97 -1.19 7.41 6.09
CA LEU A 97 -0.88 6.80 7.38
C LEU A 97 -2.10 6.67 8.30
N SER A 98 -3.13 7.51 8.16
CA SER A 98 -4.37 7.46 8.97
C SER A 98 -4.09 7.35 10.48
N GLY A 99 -3.11 8.12 10.97
CA GLY A 99 -2.64 8.09 12.37
C GLY A 99 -1.74 6.91 12.75
N GLY A 100 -1.46 5.99 11.81
CA GLY A 100 -0.56 4.85 11.98
C GLY A 100 0.93 5.20 11.84
N ASN A 101 1.78 4.20 12.10
CA ASN A 101 3.23 4.32 11.92
C ASN A 101 3.65 4.05 10.47
N LEU A 102 4.76 4.65 10.05
CA LEU A 102 5.38 4.46 8.75
C LEU A 102 6.38 3.30 8.76
N TYR A 103 6.26 2.38 7.82
CA TYR A 103 7.17 1.25 7.66
C TYR A 103 7.64 1.14 6.21
N LEU A 104 8.87 0.67 6.03
CA LEU A 104 9.47 0.39 4.73
C LEU A 104 9.38 -1.10 4.40
N PHE A 105 8.88 -1.43 3.22
CA PHE A 105 8.89 -2.80 2.72
C PHE A 105 10.30 -3.15 2.21
N GLU A 106 10.84 -4.29 2.63
CA GLU A 106 12.22 -4.68 2.31
C GLU A 106 12.29 -5.63 1.10
N TYR A 107 13.16 -5.31 0.15
CA TYR A 107 13.42 -6.12 -1.05
C TYR A 107 14.78 -6.80 -0.96
N GLY A 108 14.95 -7.93 -1.66
CA GLY A 108 16.23 -8.64 -1.73
C GLY A 108 16.75 -9.15 -0.39
N VAL A 109 15.85 -9.45 0.56
CA VAL A 109 16.25 -9.93 1.89
C VAL A 109 16.80 -11.36 1.82
N THR A 110 17.58 -11.77 2.82
CA THR A 110 18.07 -13.16 2.88
C THR A 110 16.94 -14.14 3.19
N ARG A 111 17.09 -15.41 2.79
CA ARG A 111 16.12 -16.47 3.13
C ARG A 111 15.90 -16.60 4.63
N ALA A 112 16.97 -16.54 5.42
CA ALA A 112 16.88 -16.60 6.88
C ALA A 112 16.05 -15.44 7.43
N PHE A 113 16.23 -14.23 6.91
CA PHE A 113 15.44 -13.07 7.32
C PHE A 113 13.97 -13.20 6.90
N PHE A 114 13.70 -13.65 5.67
CA PHE A 114 12.35 -13.87 5.17
C PHE A 114 11.58 -14.89 6.01
N PHE A 115 12.19 -16.03 6.35
CA PHE A 115 11.57 -17.04 7.20
C PHE A 115 11.46 -16.64 8.68
N ALA A 116 12.29 -15.70 9.15
CA ALA A 116 12.21 -15.18 10.52
C ALA A 116 11.04 -14.21 10.73
N LYS A 117 10.43 -13.67 9.67
CA LYS A 117 9.29 -12.76 9.79
C LYS A 117 8.01 -13.54 10.07
N VAL A 118 7.36 -13.21 11.18
CA VAL A 118 6.10 -13.83 11.62
C VAL A 118 4.90 -13.36 10.79
N ARG A 119 5.01 -12.22 10.08
CA ARG A 119 3.93 -11.62 9.29
C ARG A 119 4.36 -11.41 7.85
N GLY A 120 3.52 -11.88 6.91
CA GLY A 120 3.65 -11.59 5.48
C GLY A 120 3.44 -10.10 5.18
N GLY A 121 3.70 -9.69 3.94
CA GLY A 121 3.49 -8.30 3.52
C GLY A 121 4.49 -7.29 4.10
N THR A 122 5.71 -7.72 4.43
CA THR A 122 6.73 -6.80 5.01
C THR A 122 8.06 -6.84 4.27
N CYS A 123 8.35 -7.93 3.58
CA CYS A 123 9.54 -8.09 2.78
C CYS A 123 9.38 -9.15 1.68
N THR A 124 10.31 -9.18 0.73
CA THR A 124 10.41 -10.23 -0.30
C THR A 124 11.86 -10.56 -0.62
N LEU A 125 12.10 -11.80 -1.05
CA LEU A 125 13.41 -12.26 -1.53
C LEU A 125 13.80 -11.62 -2.87
N ALA A 126 12.81 -11.22 -3.67
CA ALA A 126 13.05 -10.64 -4.98
C ALA A 126 13.62 -9.20 -4.85
N PRO A 127 14.55 -8.79 -5.72
CA PRO A 127 15.06 -7.43 -5.73
C PRO A 127 13.97 -6.43 -6.14
N SER A 128 14.25 -5.14 -5.93
CA SER A 128 13.46 -4.05 -6.49
C SER A 128 14.10 -3.56 -7.78
N ASP A 129 13.28 -3.14 -8.72
CA ASP A 129 13.72 -2.31 -9.85
C ASP A 129 14.15 -0.91 -9.37
N PRO A 130 14.90 -0.14 -10.20
CA PRO A 130 15.33 1.22 -9.87
C PRO A 130 14.17 2.18 -9.56
N PRO A 131 14.36 3.16 -8.64
CA PRO A 131 13.29 4.04 -8.19
C PRO A 131 12.60 4.83 -9.32
N GLU A 132 13.33 5.20 -10.36
CA GLU A 132 12.79 5.85 -11.56
C GLU A 132 11.72 5.01 -12.27
N ASP A 133 11.97 3.72 -12.47
CA ASP A 133 11.02 2.78 -13.10
C ASP A 133 9.82 2.51 -12.19
N VAL A 134 10.05 2.49 -10.88
CA VAL A 134 9.00 2.33 -9.88
C VAL A 134 8.03 3.52 -9.91
N ILE A 135 8.58 4.73 -9.87
CA ILE A 135 7.79 5.97 -9.91
C ILE A 135 7.06 6.07 -11.24
N TYR A 136 7.72 5.75 -12.36
CA TYR A 136 7.11 5.73 -13.68
C TYR A 136 5.88 4.82 -13.72
N ARG A 137 6.00 3.57 -13.24
CA ARG A 137 4.87 2.62 -13.19
C ARG A 137 3.76 3.08 -12.26
N ALA A 138 4.08 3.56 -11.08
CA ALA A 138 3.07 4.06 -10.14
C ALA A 138 2.25 5.21 -10.76
N LYS A 139 2.92 6.16 -11.44
CA LYS A 139 2.26 7.25 -12.16
C LYS A 139 1.46 6.76 -13.37
N TYR A 140 2.00 5.81 -14.12
CA TYR A 140 1.28 5.19 -15.24
C TYR A 140 -0.01 4.53 -14.77
N LEU A 141 0.03 3.76 -13.68
CA LEU A 141 -1.15 3.09 -13.12
C LEU A 141 -2.14 4.05 -12.46
N LEU A 142 -1.68 5.19 -11.93
CA LEU A 142 -2.57 6.26 -11.47
C LEU A 142 -3.41 6.82 -12.62
N GLN A 143 -2.83 6.92 -13.82
CA GLN A 143 -3.52 7.45 -15.01
C GLN A 143 -4.37 6.39 -15.73
N ASN A 144 -3.88 5.16 -15.81
CA ASN A 144 -4.49 4.10 -16.63
C ASN A 144 -5.30 3.07 -15.81
N GLY A 145 -5.24 3.16 -14.48
CA GLY A 145 -5.81 2.20 -13.56
C GLY A 145 -4.95 0.95 -13.39
N PHE A 146 -5.17 0.24 -12.28
CA PHE A 146 -4.53 -1.04 -11.97
C PHE A 146 -5.56 -2.17 -12.15
N GLY A 147 -5.99 -2.37 -13.41
CA GLY A 147 -6.80 -3.47 -13.96
C GLY A 147 -7.90 -4.11 -13.07
N SER A 148 -9.15 -4.08 -13.52
CA SER A 148 -10.33 -4.67 -12.84
C SER A 148 -10.59 -6.16 -13.10
N TYR A 149 -9.73 -6.86 -13.85
CA TYR A 149 -10.07 -8.18 -14.43
C TYR A 149 -9.98 -9.40 -13.50
N ASP A 150 -9.65 -9.23 -12.21
CA ASP A 150 -9.76 -10.30 -11.20
C ASP A 150 -10.04 -9.68 -9.83
N VAL A 151 -11.32 -9.38 -9.60
CA VAL A 151 -11.86 -8.64 -8.44
C VAL A 151 -11.65 -9.38 -7.11
N SER A 152 -11.11 -10.60 -7.12
CA SER A 152 -10.96 -11.46 -5.95
C SER A 152 -9.53 -11.66 -5.45
N LYS A 153 -8.50 -11.04 -6.07
CA LYS A 153 -7.10 -11.30 -5.67
C LYS A 153 -6.11 -10.13 -5.68
N LYS A 154 -6.46 -8.92 -6.16
CA LYS A 154 -5.51 -7.79 -6.20
C LYS A 154 -5.79 -6.78 -5.09
N ASN A 155 -4.88 -6.67 -4.12
CA ASN A 155 -4.95 -5.70 -3.03
C ASN A 155 -3.84 -4.62 -3.17
N CYS A 156 -3.72 -3.73 -2.18
CA CYS A 156 -2.70 -2.66 -2.19
C CYS A 156 -1.25 -3.18 -2.19
N GLU A 157 -1.00 -4.36 -1.62
CA GLU A 157 0.32 -5.02 -1.65
C GLU A 157 0.66 -5.42 -3.09
N ASP A 158 -0.26 -6.04 -3.82
CA ASP A 158 -0.05 -6.44 -5.22
C ASP A 158 0.25 -5.24 -6.12
N PHE A 159 -0.47 -4.13 -5.91
CA PHE A 159 -0.19 -2.87 -6.59
C PHE A 159 1.25 -2.42 -6.35
N ALA A 160 1.67 -2.36 -5.08
CA ALA A 160 3.00 -1.89 -4.74
C ALA A 160 4.09 -2.86 -5.21
N ILE A 161 3.87 -4.17 -5.13
CA ILE A 161 4.77 -5.20 -5.66
C ILE A 161 4.91 -5.08 -7.18
N TYR A 162 3.80 -4.91 -7.90
CA TYR A 162 3.81 -4.68 -9.35
C TYR A 162 4.57 -3.41 -9.72
N CYS A 163 4.44 -2.34 -8.92
CA CYS A 163 5.22 -1.12 -9.13
C CYS A 163 6.72 -1.33 -8.86
N LYS A 164 7.12 -2.34 -8.10
CA LYS A 164 8.52 -2.58 -7.70
C LYS A 164 9.23 -3.63 -8.52
N GLN A 165 8.49 -4.47 -9.26
CA GLN A 165 9.05 -5.62 -9.98
C GLN A 165 8.37 -5.80 -11.34
N VAL A 166 9.14 -5.66 -12.43
CA VAL A 166 8.65 -5.90 -13.80
C VAL A 166 8.34 -7.40 -14.02
N TRP A 167 9.03 -8.28 -13.30
CA TRP A 167 9.12 -9.72 -13.60
C TRP A 167 7.98 -10.60 -13.07
N LEU A 168 7.06 -10.10 -12.24
CA LEU A 168 5.95 -10.93 -11.72
C LEU A 168 4.73 -11.01 -12.66
N CYS A 169 4.78 -10.36 -13.84
CA CYS A 169 3.70 -10.44 -14.83
C CYS A 169 4.00 -11.32 -16.07
N SER A 170 5.03 -12.17 -16.04
CA SER A 170 5.32 -13.09 -17.17
C SER A 170 5.21 -14.59 -16.84
N VAL A 171 4.55 -14.96 -15.74
CA VAL A 171 4.15 -16.35 -15.51
C VAL A 171 2.71 -16.41 -15.00
N ALA A 172 1.78 -16.32 -15.95
CA ALA A 172 0.47 -16.93 -15.87
C ALA A 172 0.41 -18.03 -16.92
#